data_AF-A0A7V2NQZ0-F1
#
_entry.id   AF-A0A7V2NQZ0-F1
#
_cell.length_a   1.000
_cell.length_b   1.000
_cell.length_c   1.000
_cell.angle_alpha   90.00
_cell.angle_beta   90.00
_cell.angle_gamma   90.00
#
_symmetry.space_group_name_H-M   'P 1'
#
loop_
_entity.id
_entity.type
_entity.pdbx_description
1 polymer ?
#
loop_
_entity_poly.entity_id
_entity_poly.type
_entity_poly.pdbx_seq_one_letter_code
_entity_poly.pdbx_strand_id
1 'polypeptide(L)'
;MNKKDLRNIPGVDILLKKEVFQSLQIEFGEELVKEAIRESIKELRSDILSGKKLPEEEVIIHQILSRVYSIGRQSLKKVVNATGIVLHTNLGRAPLGKKISQDVASIIEGYCNLEFDLKTAKRGHREYHITDLIRYTTGAEDAIVVNNNAAGVFLALHTFSLGKEALISRGELIEIGGSFRIPDIMKQSGAIMIEVGTTNRTQLADYKQAITENTAVVFKAHKSNYSIKGFSEEVETKELAHFAHENNLLCIFDMGSGLLRKPKGLPVKHEPDVRSALQSGADLVMFSCDKLLGGPQAGIIAGKKILIEQLRRSPLMRVLRVGKMTITALSSVLRSYLKDETLFNTIPGFRMLNQSDRIVKNRAEKFANLLNESSIKNTIIPSTAHTGGGSLPDLDIPSYAIQLDLEKEEITPEVLYHSLLMIDKPVLGILKEGEIIFDVYTLDNNDVKHCAESIIKIVTQD
;
A
#
# COMPACT_ATOMS: atom_id res chain seq x y z
N MET A 1 14.34 39.62 30.97
CA MET A 1 14.40 38.14 31.07
C MET A 1 13.59 37.69 32.27
N ASN A 2 12.57 36.87 32.04
CA ASN A 2 11.47 36.65 32.98
C ASN A 2 11.83 35.63 34.10
N LYS A 3 12.74 36.01 35.02
CA LYS A 3 13.17 35.17 36.16
C LYS A 3 12.00 34.71 37.06
N LYS A 4 10.89 35.45 37.06
CA LYS A 4 9.66 35.13 37.81
C LYS A 4 8.94 33.93 37.18
N ASP A 5 8.78 33.92 35.85
CA ASP A 5 8.12 32.83 35.12
C ASP A 5 8.89 31.50 35.23
N LEU A 6 10.22 31.55 35.20
CA LEU A 6 11.06 30.35 35.38
C LEU A 6 10.91 29.68 36.74
N ARG A 7 10.62 30.46 37.79
CA ARG A 7 10.37 29.94 39.15
C ARG A 7 8.97 29.36 39.33
N ASN A 8 8.04 29.75 38.46
CA ASN A 8 6.64 29.32 38.52
C ASN A 8 6.38 28.02 37.72
N ILE A 9 7.39 27.46 37.05
CA ILE A 9 7.26 26.16 36.39
C ILE A 9 7.05 25.07 37.47
N PRO A 10 6.00 24.23 37.37
CA PRO A 10 5.78 23.13 38.31
C PRO A 10 6.97 22.17 38.35
N GLY A 11 7.34 21.73 39.55
CA GLY A 11 8.38 20.71 39.74
C GLY A 11 7.92 19.35 39.21
N VAL A 12 8.87 18.53 38.73
CA VAL A 12 8.58 17.17 38.22
C VAL A 12 7.83 16.34 39.27
N ASP A 13 8.28 16.36 40.52
CA ASP A 13 7.67 15.59 41.63
C ASP A 13 6.25 16.07 41.97
N ILE A 14 5.93 17.33 41.69
CA ILE A 14 4.58 17.89 41.91
C ILE A 14 3.66 17.38 40.81
N LEU A 15 4.10 17.42 39.55
CA LEU A 15 3.33 16.91 38.43
C LEU A 15 3.10 15.40 38.57
N LEU A 16 4.12 14.61 38.89
CA LEU A 16 3.99 13.15 39.06
C LEU A 16 2.93 12.73 40.10
N LYS A 17 2.64 13.59 41.09
CA LYS A 17 1.63 13.33 42.14
C LYS A 17 0.19 13.69 41.72
N LYS A 18 -0.02 14.34 40.58
CA LYS A 18 -1.38 14.64 40.11
C LYS A 18 -2.04 13.35 39.60
N GLU A 19 -3.33 13.22 39.88
CA GLU A 19 -4.15 12.06 39.54
C GLU A 19 -4.04 11.68 38.05
N VAL A 20 -4.09 12.67 37.16
CA VAL A 20 -3.95 12.46 35.71
C VAL A 20 -2.65 11.74 35.34
N PHE A 21 -1.52 12.09 35.98
CA PHE A 21 -0.24 11.47 35.72
C PHE A 21 -0.07 10.15 36.49
N GLN A 22 -0.72 9.97 37.64
CA GLN A 22 -0.75 8.67 38.33
C GLN A 22 -1.46 7.61 37.50
N SER A 23 -2.59 7.95 36.88
CA SER A 23 -3.29 7.06 35.95
C SER A 23 -2.41 6.66 34.76
N LEU A 24 -1.67 7.62 34.18
CA LEU A 24 -0.74 7.34 33.08
C LEU A 24 0.47 6.50 33.50
N GLN A 25 0.93 6.62 34.75
CA GLN A 25 2.02 5.78 35.26
C GLN A 25 1.58 4.32 35.37
N ILE A 26 0.32 4.07 35.70
CA ILE A 26 -0.26 2.72 35.71
C ILE A 26 -0.38 2.18 34.28
N GLU A 27 -0.83 3.01 33.33
CA GLU A 27 -1.08 2.59 31.95
C GLU A 27 0.20 2.40 31.12
N PHE A 28 1.15 3.34 31.19
CA PHE A 28 2.33 3.39 30.32
C PHE A 28 3.68 3.25 31.05
N GLY A 29 3.66 3.18 32.38
CA GLY A 29 4.85 3.05 33.21
C GLY A 29 5.42 4.40 33.68
N GLU A 30 6.01 4.39 34.88
CA GLU A 30 6.53 5.58 35.55
C GLU A 30 7.61 6.32 34.75
N GLU A 31 8.57 5.59 34.21
CA GLU A 31 9.71 6.18 33.51
C GLU A 31 9.29 6.98 32.27
N LEU A 32 8.30 6.50 31.51
CA LEU A 32 7.80 7.24 30.35
C LEU A 32 7.16 8.57 30.77
N VAL A 33 6.29 8.54 31.78
CA VAL A 33 5.59 9.74 32.26
C VAL A 33 6.59 10.75 32.82
N LYS A 34 7.55 10.28 33.61
CA LYS A 34 8.62 11.11 34.18
C LYS A 34 9.48 11.76 33.12
N GLU A 35 9.87 11.02 32.08
CA GLU A 35 10.65 11.57 30.97
C GLU A 35 9.85 12.58 30.14
N ALA A 36 8.57 12.29 29.88
CA ALA A 36 7.68 13.23 29.18
C ALA A 36 7.51 14.55 29.95
N ILE A 37 7.37 14.49 31.28
CA ILE A 37 7.34 15.67 32.15
C ILE A 37 8.66 16.45 32.06
N ARG A 38 9.81 15.76 32.18
CA ARG A 38 11.14 16.40 32.14
C ARG A 38 11.40 17.13 30.84
N GLU A 39 11.15 16.48 29.69
CA GLU A 39 11.38 17.10 28.39
C GLU A 39 10.39 18.25 28.13
N SER A 40 9.12 18.13 28.53
CA SER A 40 8.15 19.23 28.43
C SER A 40 8.55 20.44 29.27
N ILE A 41 9.05 20.22 30.50
CA ILE A 41 9.59 21.30 31.36
C ILE A 41 10.83 21.94 30.74
N LYS A 42 11.71 21.14 30.14
CA LYS A 42 12.94 21.63 29.50
C LYS A 42 12.64 22.50 28.29
N GLU A 43 11.69 22.09 27.45
CA GLU A 43 11.19 22.91 26.33
C GLU A 43 10.54 24.20 26.82
N LEU A 44 9.70 24.11 27.86
CA LEU A 44 9.08 25.26 28.50
C LEU A 44 10.11 26.26 29.04
N ARG A 45 11.20 25.77 29.65
CA ARG A 45 12.32 26.62 30.09
C ARG A 45 12.99 27.33 28.91
N SER A 46 13.24 26.62 27.82
CA SER A 46 13.83 27.19 26.60
C SER A 46 12.94 28.29 26.01
N ASP A 47 11.64 28.02 25.93
CA ASP A 47 10.62 28.95 25.42
C ASP A 47 10.56 30.24 26.25
N ILE A 48 10.56 30.14 27.57
CA ILE A 48 10.57 31.31 28.47
C ILE A 48 11.88 32.10 28.35
N LEU A 49 13.02 31.42 28.20
CA LEU A 49 14.31 32.08 27.97
C LEU A 49 14.35 32.83 26.63
N SER A 50 13.65 32.34 25.62
CA SER A 50 13.49 32.98 24.31
C SER A 50 12.48 34.15 24.29
N GLY A 51 11.79 34.40 25.42
CA GLY A 51 10.88 35.53 25.59
C GLY A 51 9.39 35.20 25.52
N LYS A 52 9.01 33.92 25.39
CA LYS A 52 7.61 33.50 25.53
C LYS A 52 7.16 33.58 26.99
N LYS A 53 5.86 33.76 27.22
CA LYS A 53 5.26 33.74 28.58
C LYS A 53 5.08 32.29 29.06
N LEU A 54 5.09 32.08 30.37
CA LEU A 54 4.66 30.81 30.96
C LEU A 54 3.18 30.56 30.59
N PRO A 55 2.85 29.43 29.94
CA PRO A 55 1.46 29.06 29.68
C PRO A 55 0.76 28.62 30.97
N GLU A 56 -0.57 28.58 30.92
CA GLU A 56 -1.39 28.09 32.02
C GLU A 56 -1.10 26.61 32.32
N GLU A 57 -1.33 26.19 33.57
CA GLU A 57 -1.01 24.84 34.01
C GLU A 57 -1.74 23.76 33.20
N GLU A 58 -2.98 24.03 32.79
CA GLU A 58 -3.75 23.14 31.93
C GLU A 58 -3.05 22.89 30.59
N VAL A 59 -2.47 23.93 29.98
CA VAL A 59 -1.72 23.80 28.72
C VAL A 59 -0.47 22.95 28.93
N ILE A 60 0.24 23.14 30.05
CA ILE A 60 1.41 22.32 30.40
C ILE A 60 1.00 20.86 30.56
N ILE A 61 -0.11 20.60 31.26
CA ILE A 61 -0.64 19.24 31.44
C ILE A 61 -0.99 18.63 30.07
N HIS A 62 -1.71 19.34 29.21
CA HIS A 62 -2.06 18.86 27.87
C HIS A 62 -0.83 18.56 27.00
N GLN A 63 0.21 19.38 27.06
CA GLN A 63 1.47 19.13 26.35
C GLN A 63 2.16 17.85 26.82
N ILE A 64 2.21 17.64 28.14
CA ILE A 64 2.78 16.40 28.72
C ILE A 64 1.92 15.20 28.33
N LEU A 65 0.59 15.29 28.44
CA LEU A 65 -0.35 14.25 28.03
C LEU A 65 -0.12 13.85 26.56
N SER A 66 -0.07 14.84 25.67
CA SER A 66 0.18 14.63 24.24
C SER A 66 1.49 13.88 24.01
N ARG A 67 2.56 14.25 24.73
CA ARG A 67 3.86 13.57 24.65
C ARG A 67 3.78 12.13 25.15
N VAL A 68 3.18 11.88 26.31
CA VAL A 68 2.99 10.52 26.84
C VAL A 68 2.21 9.68 25.84
N TYR A 69 1.08 10.16 25.35
CA TYR A 69 0.26 9.41 24.39
C TYR A 69 0.96 9.20 23.04
N SER A 70 1.78 10.14 22.57
CA SER A 70 2.51 9.99 21.31
C SER A 70 3.51 8.83 21.32
N ILE A 71 4.03 8.47 22.50
CA ILE A 71 4.97 7.37 22.69
C ILE A 71 4.25 6.10 23.17
N GLY A 72 3.35 6.25 24.13
CA GLY A 72 2.68 5.15 24.82
C GLY A 72 1.58 4.49 24.00
N ARG A 73 0.92 5.22 23.09
CA ARG A 73 -0.14 4.66 22.25
C ARG A 73 0.40 4.17 20.91
N GLN A 74 -0.31 3.19 20.35
CA GLN A 74 -0.03 2.70 19.01
C GLN A 74 -0.25 3.82 17.98
N SER A 75 0.81 4.18 17.26
CA SER A 75 0.77 5.18 16.18
C SER A 75 0.13 4.63 14.90
N LEU A 76 0.35 3.35 14.58
CA LEU A 76 -0.27 2.68 13.45
C LEU A 76 -1.68 2.21 13.81
N LYS A 77 -2.70 2.92 13.32
CA LYS A 77 -4.12 2.65 13.64
C LYS A 77 -4.88 2.08 12.45
N LYS A 78 -5.99 1.40 12.73
CA LYS A 78 -7.00 1.08 11.71
C LYS A 78 -7.73 2.38 11.32
N VAL A 79 -7.80 2.67 10.03
CA VAL A 79 -8.51 3.83 9.47
C VAL A 79 -9.70 3.33 8.65
N VAL A 80 -10.85 3.99 8.77
CA VAL A 80 -12.00 3.79 7.89
C VAL A 80 -11.78 4.60 6.62
N ASN A 81 -11.71 3.90 5.49
CA ASN A 81 -11.47 4.50 4.18
C ASN A 81 -12.80 4.85 3.50
N ALA A 82 -13.20 6.12 3.56
CA ALA A 82 -14.36 6.67 2.86
C ALA A 82 -13.96 7.54 1.65
N THR A 83 -12.83 7.22 1.01
CA THR A 83 -12.31 7.94 -0.17
C THR A 83 -12.70 7.31 -1.50
N GLY A 84 -13.26 6.09 -1.49
CA GLY A 84 -13.53 5.34 -2.72
C GLY A 84 -12.29 4.78 -3.41
N ILE A 85 -11.09 4.91 -2.82
CA ILE A 85 -9.83 4.39 -3.37
C ILE A 85 -9.56 2.98 -2.81
N VAL A 86 -9.62 1.94 -3.66
CA VAL A 86 -9.50 0.53 -3.24
C VAL A 86 -8.09 0.17 -2.74
N LEU A 87 -7.06 0.47 -3.51
CA LEU A 87 -5.64 0.26 -3.21
C LEU A 87 -5.00 1.59 -2.81
N HIS A 88 -5.43 2.12 -1.67
CA HIS A 88 -4.96 3.41 -1.19
C HIS A 88 -3.53 3.31 -0.66
N THR A 89 -2.56 3.89 -1.38
CA THR A 89 -1.12 3.77 -1.03
C THR A 89 -0.83 4.26 0.40
N ASN A 90 -1.40 5.40 0.80
CA ASN A 90 -1.19 5.94 2.17
C ASN A 90 -1.89 5.14 3.28
N LEU A 91 -2.90 4.32 2.95
CA LEU A 91 -3.63 3.49 3.92
C LEU A 91 -3.17 2.02 3.88
N GLY A 92 -2.00 1.74 3.28
CA GLY A 92 -1.40 0.41 3.29
C GLY A 92 -1.84 -0.52 2.16
N ARG A 93 -2.36 0.03 1.05
CA ARG A 93 -2.74 -0.70 -0.17
C ARG A 93 -3.79 -1.79 0.08
N ALA A 94 -3.52 -3.05 -0.27
CA ALA A 94 -4.48 -4.15 -0.20
C ALA A 94 -4.69 -4.65 1.24
N PRO A 95 -5.90 -4.53 1.82
CA PRO A 95 -6.21 -5.20 3.08
C PRO A 95 -6.31 -6.72 2.88
N LEU A 96 -5.79 -7.51 3.82
CA LEU A 96 -5.74 -8.98 3.72
C LEU A 96 -7.07 -9.69 3.98
N GLY A 97 -7.97 -9.07 4.75
CA GLY A 97 -9.24 -9.70 5.15
C GLY A 97 -9.11 -10.77 6.25
N LYS A 98 -10.25 -11.11 6.86
CA LYS A 98 -10.31 -11.92 8.10
C LYS A 98 -9.66 -13.30 7.97
N LYS A 99 -9.96 -14.03 6.89
CA LYS A 99 -9.46 -15.40 6.67
C LYS A 99 -7.94 -15.46 6.63
N ILE A 100 -7.31 -14.57 5.86
CA ILE A 100 -5.86 -14.53 5.70
C ILE A 100 -5.19 -14.09 7.02
N SER A 101 -5.76 -13.10 7.72
CA SER A 101 -5.25 -12.68 9.04
C SER A 101 -5.29 -13.83 10.06
N GLN A 102 -6.35 -14.65 10.06
CA GLN A 102 -6.46 -15.82 10.93
C GLN A 102 -5.43 -16.90 10.58
N ASP A 103 -5.24 -17.18 9.29
CA ASP A 103 -4.21 -18.12 8.83
C ASP A 103 -2.82 -17.69 9.26
N VAL A 104 -2.50 -16.39 9.15
CA VAL A 104 -1.24 -15.83 9.64
C VAL A 104 -1.11 -16.01 11.15
N ALA A 105 -2.11 -15.60 11.92
CA ALA A 105 -2.13 -15.71 13.39
C ALA A 105 -1.79 -17.14 13.85
N SER A 106 -2.49 -18.13 13.29
CA SER A 106 -2.30 -19.55 13.64
C SER A 106 -0.88 -20.08 13.41
N ILE A 107 -0.14 -19.54 12.45
CA ILE A 107 1.25 -19.95 12.16
C ILE A 107 2.26 -19.17 12.99
N ILE A 108 1.96 -17.91 13.32
CA ILE A 108 2.94 -17.07 14.03
C ILE A 108 2.96 -17.30 15.54
N GLU A 109 1.85 -17.77 16.12
CA GLU A 109 1.70 -18.08 17.54
C GLU A 109 2.67 -19.15 18.05
N GLY A 110 3.17 -20.02 17.17
CA GLY A 110 4.09 -21.11 17.54
C GLY A 110 5.25 -21.36 16.58
N TYR A 111 5.88 -22.51 16.77
CA TYR A 111 6.85 -23.08 15.84
C TYR A 111 6.16 -23.55 14.56
N CYS A 112 6.86 -23.48 13.43
CA CYS A 112 6.37 -23.99 12.16
C CYS A 112 7.49 -24.61 11.33
N ASN A 113 7.10 -25.41 10.34
CA ASN A 113 8.00 -26.12 9.43
C ASN A 113 8.56 -25.23 8.31
N LEU A 114 8.85 -23.95 8.60
CA LEU A 114 9.25 -22.95 7.62
C LEU A 114 10.45 -23.40 6.78
N GLU A 115 11.49 -23.94 7.44
CA GLU A 115 12.70 -24.48 6.78
C GLU A 115 12.96 -25.93 7.21
N PHE A 116 11.91 -26.66 7.57
CA PHE A 116 12.00 -28.05 8.00
C PHE A 116 11.08 -28.91 7.14
N ASP A 117 11.64 -29.88 6.44
CA ASP A 117 10.89 -30.82 5.63
C ASP A 117 10.36 -31.95 6.51
N LEU A 118 9.04 -32.04 6.62
CA LEU A 118 8.36 -33.04 7.44
C LEU A 118 8.51 -34.47 6.89
N LYS A 119 8.76 -34.65 5.60
CA LYS A 119 8.95 -35.97 4.99
C LYS A 119 10.35 -36.52 5.23
N THR A 120 11.35 -35.65 5.18
CA THR A 120 12.77 -36.05 5.28
C THR A 120 13.38 -35.79 6.65
N ALA A 121 12.68 -35.07 7.53
CA ALA A 121 13.15 -34.60 8.84
C ALA A 121 14.47 -33.81 8.76
N LYS A 122 14.68 -33.08 7.66
CA LYS A 122 15.90 -32.31 7.37
C LYS A 122 15.57 -30.86 7.08
N ARG A 123 16.61 -30.02 7.00
CA ARG A 123 16.47 -28.64 6.56
C ARG A 123 15.94 -28.59 5.13
N GLY A 124 14.87 -27.83 4.91
CA GLY A 124 14.28 -27.55 3.62
C GLY A 124 14.37 -26.08 3.22
N HIS A 125 13.83 -25.73 2.05
CA HIS A 125 13.74 -24.35 1.57
C HIS A 125 12.35 -23.78 1.83
N ARG A 126 12.30 -22.58 2.41
CA ARG A 126 11.03 -21.91 2.73
C ARG A 126 10.16 -21.58 1.52
N GLU A 127 10.76 -21.42 0.35
CA GLU A 127 10.05 -21.10 -0.90
C GLU A 127 9.14 -22.24 -1.36
N TYR A 128 9.46 -23.48 -0.98
CA TYR A 128 8.69 -24.67 -1.37
C TYR A 128 7.22 -24.62 -0.88
N HIS A 129 6.92 -23.84 0.15
CA HIS A 129 5.56 -23.65 0.65
C HIS A 129 4.65 -22.84 -0.29
N ILE A 130 5.22 -22.17 -1.29
CA ILE A 130 4.48 -21.25 -2.18
C ILE A 130 4.80 -21.41 -3.67
N THR A 131 5.97 -21.94 -4.04
CA THR A 131 6.41 -22.02 -5.45
C THR A 131 5.40 -22.74 -6.34
N ASP A 132 4.85 -23.88 -5.92
CA ASP A 132 3.87 -24.63 -6.72
C ASP A 132 2.55 -23.88 -6.92
N LEU A 133 2.11 -23.11 -5.91
CA LEU A 133 0.93 -22.26 -6.04
C LEU A 133 1.18 -21.11 -7.03
N ILE A 134 2.37 -20.51 -6.99
CA ILE A 134 2.75 -19.46 -7.96
C ILE A 134 2.79 -20.04 -9.37
N ARG A 135 3.46 -21.18 -9.58
CA ARG A 135 3.52 -21.86 -10.87
C ARG A 135 2.13 -22.18 -11.42
N TYR A 136 1.25 -22.74 -10.59
CA TYR A 136 -0.12 -23.06 -11.00
C TYR A 136 -0.94 -21.81 -11.37
N THR A 137 -0.85 -20.75 -10.56
CA THR A 137 -1.65 -19.53 -10.76
C THR A 137 -1.14 -18.67 -11.92
N THR A 138 0.18 -18.65 -12.17
CA THR A 138 0.81 -17.83 -13.23
C THR A 138 1.03 -18.58 -14.54
N GLY A 139 1.23 -19.90 -14.50
CA GLY A 139 1.70 -20.69 -15.64
C GLY A 139 3.22 -20.63 -15.85
N ALA A 140 3.98 -20.02 -14.95
CA ALA A 140 5.44 -20.01 -15.01
C ALA A 140 6.05 -21.40 -14.79
N GLU A 141 7.25 -21.62 -15.33
CA GLU A 141 8.01 -22.85 -15.09
C GLU A 141 8.48 -22.94 -13.63
N ASP A 142 8.96 -21.81 -13.07
CA ASP A 142 9.36 -21.67 -11.67
C ASP A 142 9.15 -20.20 -11.20
N ALA A 143 9.28 -19.97 -9.90
CA ALA A 143 9.22 -18.63 -9.30
C ALA A 143 9.98 -18.52 -7.98
N ILE A 144 10.38 -17.28 -7.65
CA ILE A 144 10.93 -16.91 -6.34
C ILE A 144 10.18 -15.70 -5.76
N VAL A 145 10.29 -15.52 -4.45
CA VAL A 145 9.64 -14.43 -3.71
C VAL A 145 10.66 -13.64 -2.91
N VAL A 146 10.64 -12.33 -3.09
CA VAL A 146 11.52 -11.35 -2.46
C VAL A 146 10.71 -10.28 -1.73
N ASN A 147 11.38 -9.42 -0.96
CA ASN A 147 10.77 -8.45 -0.06
C ASN A 147 9.68 -7.56 -0.68
N ASN A 148 9.88 -7.10 -1.92
CA ASN A 148 8.94 -6.29 -2.69
C ASN A 148 9.30 -6.34 -4.18
N ASN A 149 8.48 -5.78 -5.07
CA ASN A 149 8.75 -5.79 -6.50
C ASN A 149 10.05 -5.04 -6.87
N ALA A 150 10.37 -3.96 -6.15
CA ALA A 150 11.61 -3.21 -6.36
C ALA A 150 12.86 -4.08 -6.15
N ALA A 151 12.87 -4.88 -5.09
CA ALA A 151 13.88 -5.89 -4.84
C ALA A 151 13.93 -6.94 -5.96
N GLY A 152 12.77 -7.27 -6.54
CA GLY A 152 12.66 -8.13 -7.70
C GLY A 152 13.43 -7.55 -8.87
N VAL A 153 13.01 -6.37 -9.34
CA VAL A 153 13.62 -5.64 -10.46
C VAL A 153 15.13 -5.49 -10.27
N PHE A 154 15.55 -5.04 -9.09
CA PHE A 154 16.97 -4.94 -8.75
C PHE A 154 17.71 -6.27 -8.90
N LEU A 155 17.17 -7.36 -8.32
CA LEU A 155 17.82 -8.67 -8.35
C LEU A 155 17.97 -9.21 -9.78
N ALA A 156 16.94 -9.08 -10.62
CA ALA A 156 16.99 -9.56 -11.99
C ALA A 156 17.97 -8.75 -12.83
N LEU A 157 17.91 -7.42 -12.79
CA LEU A 157 18.85 -6.58 -13.53
C LEU A 157 20.30 -6.76 -13.04
N HIS A 158 20.51 -6.89 -11.72
CA HIS A 158 21.83 -7.16 -11.18
C HIS A 158 22.38 -8.52 -11.64
N THR A 159 21.51 -9.52 -11.77
CA THR A 159 21.94 -10.88 -12.14
C THR A 159 22.19 -10.99 -13.64
N PHE A 160 21.40 -10.33 -14.49
CA PHE A 160 21.42 -10.52 -15.93
C PHE A 160 22.03 -9.35 -16.73
N SER A 161 22.21 -8.19 -16.11
CA SER A 161 22.68 -6.96 -16.77
C SER A 161 23.83 -6.26 -16.05
N LEU A 162 24.47 -6.86 -15.04
CA LEU A 162 25.62 -6.23 -14.36
C LEU A 162 26.75 -5.94 -15.35
N GLY A 163 27.05 -4.64 -15.53
CA GLY A 163 28.05 -4.17 -16.48
C GLY A 163 27.65 -4.34 -17.96
N LYS A 164 26.38 -4.65 -18.23
CA LYS A 164 25.83 -4.85 -19.58
C LYS A 164 24.65 -3.94 -19.84
N GLU A 165 24.30 -3.77 -21.10
CA GLU A 165 23.21 -2.88 -21.51
C GLU A 165 21.83 -3.52 -21.33
N ALA A 166 20.91 -2.70 -20.83
CA ALA A 166 19.48 -3.01 -20.72
C ALA A 166 18.68 -1.94 -21.48
N LEU A 167 18.04 -2.34 -22.59
CA LEU A 167 17.23 -1.46 -23.41
C LEU A 167 15.88 -1.21 -22.74
N ILE A 168 15.42 0.05 -22.69
CA ILE A 168 14.12 0.42 -22.10
C ILE A 168 13.53 1.61 -22.86
N SER A 169 12.20 1.65 -23.02
CA SER A 169 11.51 2.80 -23.61
C SER A 169 11.61 4.01 -22.68
N ARG A 170 11.87 5.20 -23.25
CA ARG A 170 11.79 6.48 -22.50
C ARG A 170 10.42 6.70 -21.86
N GLY A 171 9.35 6.23 -22.49
CA GLY A 171 7.98 6.32 -21.99
C GLY A 171 7.69 5.42 -20.78
N GLU A 172 8.62 4.54 -20.41
CA GLU A 172 8.51 3.56 -19.33
C GLU A 172 9.43 3.90 -18.12
N LEU A 173 10.09 5.06 -18.13
CA LEU A 173 10.92 5.56 -17.03
C LEU A 173 10.06 6.17 -15.91
N ILE A 174 9.39 5.29 -15.17
CA ILE A 174 8.35 5.69 -14.21
C ILE A 174 8.91 5.97 -12.81
N GLU A 175 8.22 6.87 -12.10
CA GLU A 175 8.35 7.06 -10.65
C GLU A 175 7.08 6.57 -9.94
N ILE A 176 7.21 5.71 -8.93
CA ILE A 176 6.10 5.17 -8.15
C ILE A 176 6.33 5.51 -6.67
N GLY A 177 5.31 6.11 -6.03
CA GLY A 177 5.28 6.27 -4.57
C GLY A 177 6.38 7.18 -4.00
N GLY A 178 6.93 8.10 -4.79
CA GLY A 178 7.84 9.17 -4.35
C GLY A 178 9.32 8.78 -4.16
N SER A 179 9.66 7.48 -4.11
CA SER A 179 11.05 7.04 -3.88
C SER A 179 11.51 5.89 -4.78
N PHE A 180 10.61 5.25 -5.52
CA PHE A 180 10.97 4.23 -6.49
C PHE A 180 11.00 4.85 -7.88
N ARG A 181 12.19 4.90 -8.49
CA ARG A 181 12.42 5.34 -9.86
C ARG A 181 13.11 4.22 -10.62
N ILE A 182 12.56 3.83 -11.77
CA ILE A 182 13.19 2.81 -12.62
C ILE A 182 14.65 3.19 -12.96
N PRO A 183 14.97 4.43 -13.40
CA PRO A 183 16.35 4.84 -13.67
C PRO A 183 17.31 4.62 -12.49
N ASP A 184 16.89 5.00 -11.27
CA ASP A 184 17.74 4.90 -10.09
C ASP A 184 18.03 3.43 -9.72
N ILE A 185 17.03 2.56 -9.83
CA ILE A 185 17.20 1.13 -9.54
C ILE A 185 18.00 0.42 -10.62
N MET A 186 17.79 0.75 -11.90
CA MET A 186 18.62 0.22 -12.99
C MET A 186 20.09 0.58 -12.75
N LYS A 187 20.37 1.85 -12.43
CA LYS A 187 21.72 2.31 -12.09
C LYS A 187 22.30 1.56 -10.88
N GLN A 188 21.55 1.43 -9.79
CA GLN A 188 22.02 0.72 -8.58
C GLN A 188 22.24 -0.78 -8.81
N SER A 189 21.49 -1.40 -9.71
CA SER A 189 21.68 -2.82 -10.06
C SER A 189 23.00 -3.06 -10.80
N GLY A 190 23.62 -2.00 -11.33
CA GLY A 190 24.82 -2.08 -12.18
C GLY A 190 24.50 -2.31 -13.66
N ALA A 191 23.23 -2.24 -14.06
CA ALA A 191 22.82 -2.24 -15.45
C ALA A 191 23.16 -0.92 -16.13
N ILE A 192 23.62 -0.99 -17.37
CA ILE A 192 23.80 0.18 -18.24
C ILE A 192 22.47 0.42 -18.95
N MET A 193 21.70 1.39 -18.46
CA MET A 193 20.39 1.72 -19.04
C MET A 193 20.57 2.40 -20.40
N ILE A 194 19.98 1.83 -21.45
CA ILE A 194 19.93 2.41 -22.80
C ILE A 194 18.49 2.76 -23.13
N GLU A 195 18.22 4.05 -23.16
CA GLU A 195 16.89 4.60 -23.44
C GLU A 195 16.60 4.64 -24.94
N VAL A 196 15.45 4.11 -25.34
CA VAL A 196 15.00 4.09 -26.75
C VAL A 196 13.68 4.83 -26.94
N GLY A 197 13.44 5.29 -28.17
CA GLY A 197 12.23 6.02 -28.55
C GLY A 197 12.06 7.36 -27.83
N THR A 198 10.81 7.76 -27.66
CA THR A 198 10.40 9.02 -27.01
C THR A 198 9.37 8.75 -25.91
N THR A 199 9.05 9.78 -25.11
CA THR A 199 8.11 9.67 -23.97
C THR A 199 6.74 9.15 -24.39
N ASN A 200 6.18 9.64 -25.49
CA ASN A 200 4.85 9.26 -25.95
C ASN A 200 4.88 8.15 -27.01
N ARG A 201 5.95 8.03 -27.82
CA ARG A 201 6.03 7.05 -28.91
C ARG A 201 7.32 6.27 -28.88
N THR A 202 7.21 4.96 -28.80
CA THR A 202 8.32 4.02 -29.00
C THR A 202 7.90 2.93 -29.97
N GLN A 203 8.72 2.67 -30.96
CA GLN A 203 8.52 1.64 -31.97
C GLN A 203 9.61 0.56 -31.88
N LEU A 204 9.34 -0.61 -32.45
CA LEU A 204 10.33 -1.70 -32.49
C LEU A 204 11.63 -1.29 -33.21
N ALA A 205 11.55 -0.37 -34.18
CA ALA A 205 12.72 0.17 -34.87
C ALA A 205 13.69 0.89 -33.91
N ASP A 206 13.19 1.53 -32.85
CA ASP A 206 14.04 2.21 -31.86
C ASP A 206 14.90 1.21 -31.09
N TYR A 207 14.33 0.06 -30.71
CA TYR A 207 15.05 -1.04 -30.08
C TYR A 207 16.10 -1.65 -31.02
N LYS A 208 15.74 -1.86 -32.30
CA LYS A 208 16.65 -2.41 -33.32
C LYS A 208 17.87 -1.52 -33.57
N GLN A 209 17.72 -0.20 -33.47
CA GLN A 209 18.83 0.75 -33.66
C GLN A 209 19.76 0.84 -32.46
N ALA A 210 19.27 0.53 -31.26
CA ALA A 210 20.01 0.69 -30.01
C ALA A 210 20.77 -0.57 -29.58
N ILE A 211 20.51 -1.72 -30.20
CA ILE A 211 21.18 -2.98 -29.84
C ILE A 211 22.68 -2.94 -30.16
N THR A 212 23.49 -3.44 -29.23
CA THR A 212 24.93 -3.64 -29.40
C THR A 212 25.35 -5.03 -28.94
N GLU A 213 26.61 -5.39 -29.14
CA GLU A 213 27.21 -6.60 -28.57
C GLU A 213 27.20 -6.64 -27.03
N ASN A 214 27.05 -5.49 -26.36
CA ASN A 214 26.98 -5.38 -24.90
C ASN A 214 25.54 -5.50 -24.37
N THR A 215 24.54 -5.54 -25.24
CA THR A 215 23.14 -5.70 -24.85
C THR A 215 22.88 -7.09 -24.28
N ALA A 216 22.20 -7.15 -23.14
CA ALA A 216 21.83 -8.40 -22.48
C ALA A 216 20.32 -8.54 -22.27
N VAL A 217 19.62 -7.42 -22.06
CA VAL A 217 18.22 -7.41 -21.65
C VAL A 217 17.44 -6.38 -22.46
N VAL A 218 16.27 -6.79 -22.93
CA VAL A 218 15.17 -5.89 -23.28
C VAL A 218 14.26 -5.82 -22.06
N PHE A 219 14.24 -4.66 -21.40
CA PHE A 219 13.45 -4.44 -20.20
C PHE A 219 12.20 -3.64 -20.55
N LYS A 220 11.05 -4.14 -20.11
CA LYS A 220 9.76 -3.47 -20.22
C LYS A 220 9.23 -3.11 -18.84
N ALA A 221 8.67 -1.93 -18.66
CA ALA A 221 7.95 -1.56 -17.43
C ALA A 221 6.52 -1.10 -17.71
N HIS A 222 5.57 -1.58 -16.91
CA HIS A 222 4.17 -1.19 -17.02
C HIS A 222 3.89 0.16 -16.32
N LYS A 223 3.22 1.06 -17.04
CA LYS A 223 2.75 2.38 -16.56
C LYS A 223 1.57 2.24 -15.59
N SER A 224 1.83 1.71 -14.40
CA SER A 224 0.77 1.33 -13.44
C SER A 224 0.17 2.49 -12.63
N ASN A 225 0.73 3.71 -12.70
CA ASN A 225 0.31 4.85 -11.88
C ASN A 225 0.04 6.13 -12.67
N TYR A 226 0.16 6.09 -14.00
CA TYR A 226 -0.26 7.18 -14.89
C TYR A 226 -0.57 6.62 -16.28
N SER A 227 -1.23 7.43 -17.09
CA SER A 227 -1.46 7.15 -18.51
C SER A 227 -1.07 8.35 -19.35
N ILE A 228 -0.73 8.09 -20.62
CA ILE A 228 -0.46 9.13 -21.61
C ILE A 228 -1.67 9.18 -22.53
N LYS A 229 -2.41 10.28 -22.51
CA LYS A 229 -3.54 10.52 -23.43
C LYS A 229 -3.07 11.29 -24.66
N GLY A 230 -3.61 10.97 -25.84
CA GLY A 230 -3.25 11.59 -27.12
C GLY A 230 -2.47 10.66 -28.05
N PHE A 231 -1.55 11.21 -28.86
CA PHE A 231 -0.72 10.43 -29.78
C PHE A 231 0.36 9.65 -29.03
N SER A 232 0.03 8.42 -28.63
CA SER A 232 0.94 7.50 -27.98
C SER A 232 1.09 6.18 -28.73
N GLU A 233 2.28 5.59 -28.66
CA GLU A 233 2.62 4.32 -29.30
C GLU A 233 3.59 3.55 -28.40
N GLU A 234 3.31 2.26 -28.19
CA GLU A 234 4.07 1.38 -27.30
C GLU A 234 4.22 0.01 -27.96
N VAL A 235 5.40 -0.59 -27.82
CA VAL A 235 5.68 -1.93 -28.36
C VAL A 235 5.10 -3.00 -27.42
N GLU A 236 4.32 -3.92 -27.98
CA GLU A 236 3.72 -5.01 -27.23
C GLU A 236 4.79 -5.98 -26.68
N THR A 237 4.51 -6.58 -25.51
CA THR A 237 5.41 -7.56 -24.88
C THR A 237 5.75 -8.72 -25.81
N LYS A 238 4.81 -9.16 -26.65
CA LYS A 238 5.02 -10.25 -27.61
C LYS A 238 6.07 -9.90 -28.67
N GLU A 239 6.01 -8.69 -29.19
CA GLU A 239 6.97 -8.20 -30.19
C GLU A 239 8.36 -8.01 -29.58
N LEU A 240 8.43 -7.47 -28.36
CA LEU A 240 9.70 -7.31 -27.64
C LEU A 240 10.34 -8.65 -27.28
N ALA A 241 9.55 -9.63 -26.84
CA ALA A 241 10.03 -10.98 -26.55
C ALA A 241 10.59 -11.65 -27.80
N HIS A 242 9.87 -11.57 -28.92
CA HIS A 242 10.34 -12.11 -30.19
C HIS A 242 11.66 -11.46 -30.63
N PHE A 243 11.73 -10.12 -30.61
CA PHE A 243 12.94 -9.37 -30.93
C PHE A 243 14.11 -9.73 -30.01
N ALA A 244 13.87 -9.85 -28.70
CA ALA A 244 14.90 -10.25 -27.76
C ALA A 244 15.46 -11.64 -28.11
N HIS A 245 14.59 -12.62 -28.36
CA HIS A 245 15.01 -13.99 -28.67
C HIS A 245 15.74 -14.11 -30.00
N GLU A 246 15.31 -13.40 -31.05
CA GLU A 246 16.03 -13.34 -32.33
C GLU A 246 17.47 -12.84 -32.20
N ASN A 247 17.74 -12.02 -31.18
CA ASN A 247 19.04 -11.42 -30.91
C ASN A 247 19.76 -12.04 -29.70
N ASN A 248 19.31 -13.19 -29.20
CA ASN A 248 19.87 -13.88 -28.02
C ASN A 248 19.88 -13.04 -26.73
N LEU A 249 18.89 -12.15 -26.56
CA LEU A 249 18.67 -11.34 -25.37
C LEU A 249 17.56 -11.90 -24.49
N LEU A 250 17.50 -11.46 -23.23
CA LEU A 250 16.37 -11.75 -22.34
C LEU A 250 15.31 -10.66 -22.43
N CYS A 251 14.03 -11.04 -22.44
CA CYS A 251 12.91 -10.12 -22.27
C CYS A 251 12.41 -10.17 -20.82
N ILE A 252 12.67 -9.11 -20.06
CA ILE A 252 12.23 -8.98 -18.66
C ILE A 252 11.11 -7.95 -18.60
N PHE A 253 9.97 -8.32 -17.98
CA PHE A 253 8.83 -7.43 -17.83
C PHE A 253 8.51 -7.14 -16.36
N ASP A 254 8.75 -5.89 -15.94
CA ASP A 254 8.18 -5.36 -14.70
C ASP A 254 6.71 -4.99 -14.94
N MET A 255 5.82 -5.93 -14.65
CA MET A 255 4.38 -5.72 -14.75
C MET A 255 3.84 -4.91 -13.56
N GLY A 256 4.48 -5.01 -12.40
CA GLY A 256 4.20 -4.18 -11.23
C GLY A 256 2.88 -4.44 -10.48
N SER A 257 1.73 -4.48 -11.16
CA SER A 257 0.39 -4.41 -10.55
C SER A 257 -0.07 -5.67 -9.81
N GLY A 258 0.48 -6.84 -10.14
CA GLY A 258 0.19 -8.11 -9.47
C GLY A 258 -1.08 -8.81 -9.92
N LEU A 259 -1.71 -8.40 -11.03
CA LEU A 259 -2.81 -9.16 -11.60
C LEU A 259 -2.32 -10.50 -12.16
N LEU A 260 -2.61 -11.62 -11.49
CA LEU A 260 -2.10 -12.94 -11.91
C LEU A 260 -2.76 -13.48 -13.19
N ARG A 261 -4.07 -13.26 -13.29
CA ARG A 261 -4.96 -13.63 -14.40
C ARG A 261 -6.18 -12.72 -14.34
N LYS A 262 -6.92 -12.59 -15.43
CA LYS A 262 -8.18 -11.82 -15.49
C LYS A 262 -9.37 -12.66 -15.02
N PRO A 263 -9.96 -12.41 -13.83
CA PRO A 263 -11.19 -13.08 -13.41
C PRO A 263 -12.38 -12.58 -14.24
N LYS A 264 -13.39 -13.43 -14.45
CA LYS A 264 -14.59 -13.02 -15.19
C LYS A 264 -15.38 -11.98 -14.39
N GLY A 265 -15.94 -10.99 -15.09
CA GLY A 265 -16.83 -9.98 -14.49
C GLY A 265 -16.14 -8.77 -13.86
N LEU A 266 -14.80 -8.74 -13.81
CA LEU A 266 -14.07 -7.59 -13.28
C LEU A 266 -13.68 -6.57 -14.35
N PRO A 267 -13.61 -5.27 -13.99
CA PRO A 267 -13.23 -4.19 -14.90
C PRO A 267 -11.71 -4.12 -15.19
N VAL A 268 -11.01 -5.27 -15.28
CA VAL A 268 -9.54 -5.36 -15.44
C VAL A 268 -9.12 -5.82 -16.84
N LYS A 269 -9.98 -5.61 -17.85
CA LYS A 269 -9.79 -6.15 -19.20
C LYS A 269 -8.53 -5.62 -19.89
N HIS A 270 -8.18 -4.36 -19.66
CA HIS A 270 -7.04 -3.69 -20.30
C HIS A 270 -5.75 -3.77 -19.47
N GLU A 271 -5.82 -4.28 -18.24
CA GLU A 271 -4.65 -4.47 -17.39
C GLU A 271 -3.82 -5.66 -17.89
N PRO A 272 -2.49 -5.55 -17.98
CA PRO A 272 -1.64 -6.72 -18.20
C PRO A 272 -1.77 -7.69 -17.02
N ASP A 273 -1.78 -9.00 -17.33
CA ASP A 273 -1.73 -10.04 -16.30
C ASP A 273 -0.52 -10.95 -16.51
N VAL A 274 -0.03 -11.50 -15.41
CA VAL A 274 1.21 -12.29 -15.36
C VAL A 274 1.14 -13.48 -16.32
N ARG A 275 0.00 -14.16 -16.37
CA ARG A 275 -0.17 -15.34 -17.23
C ARG A 275 -0.07 -14.97 -18.71
N SER A 276 -0.80 -13.94 -19.15
CA SER A 276 -0.71 -13.47 -20.54
C SER A 276 0.68 -12.92 -20.89
N ALA A 277 1.36 -12.25 -19.96
CA ALA A 277 2.72 -11.76 -20.17
C ALA A 277 3.73 -12.90 -20.42
N LEU A 278 3.68 -13.95 -19.59
CA LEU A 278 4.51 -15.15 -19.77
C LEU A 278 4.19 -15.87 -21.09
N GLN A 279 2.91 -16.01 -21.42
CA GLN A 279 2.46 -16.61 -22.69
C GLN A 279 2.89 -15.80 -23.92
N SER A 280 3.10 -14.49 -23.76
CA SER A 280 3.61 -13.61 -24.81
C SER A 280 5.11 -13.77 -25.04
N GLY A 281 5.81 -14.56 -24.22
CA GLY A 281 7.23 -14.87 -24.40
C GLY A 281 8.18 -14.14 -23.46
N ALA A 282 7.68 -13.35 -22.50
CA ALA A 282 8.55 -12.76 -21.48
C ALA A 282 9.29 -13.86 -20.70
N ASP A 283 10.61 -13.73 -20.58
CA ASP A 283 11.46 -14.71 -19.90
C ASP A 283 11.28 -14.67 -18.38
N LEU A 284 11.06 -13.45 -17.86
CA LEU A 284 10.77 -13.16 -16.45
C LEU A 284 9.70 -12.08 -16.37
N VAL A 285 8.72 -12.29 -15.49
CA VAL A 285 7.70 -11.30 -15.14
C VAL A 285 7.76 -11.02 -13.64
N MET A 286 7.75 -9.74 -13.29
CA MET A 286 7.93 -9.25 -11.93
C MET A 286 6.72 -8.42 -11.51
N PHE A 287 6.26 -8.61 -10.28
CA PHE A 287 5.09 -7.87 -9.79
C PHE A 287 4.99 -7.79 -8.27
N SER A 288 4.23 -6.81 -7.79
CA SER A 288 3.95 -6.60 -6.37
C SER A 288 2.79 -7.47 -5.90
N CYS A 289 2.85 -7.95 -4.66
CA CYS A 289 1.81 -8.79 -4.08
C CYS A 289 0.73 -8.02 -3.29
N ASP A 290 0.98 -6.76 -2.94
CA ASP A 290 0.09 -5.91 -2.12
C ASP A 290 -0.73 -4.91 -2.94
N LYS A 291 -0.85 -5.17 -4.25
CA LYS A 291 -1.67 -4.41 -5.20
C LYS A 291 -2.87 -5.24 -5.65
N LEU A 292 -3.04 -5.49 -6.96
CA LEU A 292 -4.16 -6.28 -7.49
C LEU A 292 -4.12 -7.76 -7.07
N LEU A 293 -2.96 -8.28 -6.64
CA LEU A 293 -2.88 -9.61 -6.07
C LEU A 293 -3.69 -9.72 -4.75
N GLY A 294 -3.82 -8.62 -4.01
CA GLY A 294 -4.59 -8.57 -2.78
C GLY A 294 -3.93 -9.24 -1.56
N GLY A 295 -2.60 -9.36 -1.57
CA GLY A 295 -1.80 -10.01 -0.55
C GLY A 295 -0.91 -9.07 0.27
N PRO A 296 0.07 -9.60 1.02
CA PRO A 296 1.02 -8.80 1.78
C PRO A 296 2.07 -8.17 0.86
N GLN A 297 2.86 -7.23 1.38
CA GLN A 297 4.03 -6.74 0.66
C GLN A 297 4.99 -7.90 0.36
N ALA A 298 5.23 -8.13 -0.93
CA ALA A 298 6.22 -9.04 -1.49
C ALA A 298 6.41 -8.71 -2.98
N GLY A 299 7.52 -9.17 -3.54
CA GLY A 299 7.76 -9.21 -4.98
C GLY A 299 7.86 -10.65 -5.44
N ILE A 300 7.14 -11.02 -6.50
CA ILE A 300 7.29 -12.31 -7.15
C ILE A 300 8.07 -12.09 -8.44
N ILE A 301 9.06 -12.95 -8.69
CA ILE A 301 9.68 -13.12 -10.00
C ILE A 301 9.26 -14.50 -10.49
N ALA A 302 8.52 -14.54 -11.60
CA ALA A 302 8.01 -15.77 -12.20
C ALA A 302 8.49 -15.87 -13.65
N GLY A 303 8.92 -17.05 -14.10
CA GLY A 303 9.38 -17.23 -15.47
C GLY A 303 10.08 -18.56 -15.73
N LYS A 304 11.08 -18.54 -16.61
CA LYS A 304 11.84 -19.72 -17.02
C LYS A 304 12.64 -20.31 -15.85
N LYS A 305 12.58 -21.63 -15.68
CA LYS A 305 13.19 -22.34 -14.55
C LYS A 305 14.69 -22.08 -14.44
N ILE A 306 15.40 -22.11 -15.57
CA ILE A 306 16.85 -21.89 -15.60
C ILE A 306 17.26 -20.48 -15.12
N LEU A 307 16.43 -19.47 -15.38
CA LEU A 307 16.70 -18.10 -14.93
C LEU A 307 16.37 -17.93 -13.45
N ILE A 308 15.25 -18.52 -13.01
CA ILE A 308 14.87 -18.53 -11.60
C ILE A 308 15.92 -19.24 -10.74
N GLU A 309 16.50 -20.35 -11.21
CA GLU A 309 17.60 -21.04 -10.52
C GLU A 309 18.85 -20.17 -10.38
N GLN A 310 19.19 -19.36 -11.40
CA GLN A 310 20.30 -18.40 -11.31
C GLN A 310 20.01 -17.33 -10.25
N LEU A 311 18.80 -16.76 -10.25
CA LEU A 311 18.40 -15.77 -9.24
C LEU A 311 18.44 -16.37 -7.82
N ARG A 312 17.97 -17.61 -7.66
CA ARG A 312 17.94 -18.31 -6.35
C ARG A 312 19.34 -18.54 -5.77
N ARG A 313 20.36 -18.69 -6.62
CA ARG A 313 21.77 -18.85 -6.21
C ARG A 313 22.43 -17.52 -5.82
N SER A 314 21.82 -16.39 -6.14
CA SER A 314 22.38 -15.08 -5.81
C SER A 314 22.51 -14.89 -4.29
N PRO A 315 23.64 -14.39 -3.78
CA PRO A 315 23.81 -14.09 -2.35
C PRO A 315 22.82 -13.01 -1.88
N LEU A 316 22.35 -12.15 -2.79
CA LEU A 316 21.33 -11.13 -2.50
C LEU A 316 20.01 -11.75 -2.05
N MET A 317 19.72 -13.01 -2.41
CA MET A 317 18.52 -13.69 -1.91
C MET A 317 18.48 -13.75 -0.39
N ARG A 318 19.63 -13.77 0.29
CA ARG A 318 19.67 -13.74 1.76
C ARG A 318 19.25 -12.38 2.33
N VAL A 319 19.53 -11.30 1.61
CA VAL A 319 19.19 -9.92 1.96
C VAL A 319 17.71 -9.65 1.66
N LEU A 320 17.24 -10.12 0.51
CA LEU A 320 15.89 -9.85 0.00
C LEU A 320 14.83 -10.86 0.49
N ARG A 321 15.22 -11.80 1.33
CA ARG A 321 14.40 -12.93 1.77
C ARG A 321 13.16 -12.50 2.54
N VAL A 322 12.01 -13.07 2.19
CA VAL A 322 10.75 -12.86 2.95
C VAL A 322 10.65 -13.71 4.22
N GLY A 323 9.93 -13.21 5.22
CA GLY A 323 9.67 -13.87 6.51
C GLY A 323 8.44 -14.79 6.51
N LYS A 324 8.21 -15.49 7.64
CA LYS A 324 7.09 -16.45 7.78
C LYS A 324 5.71 -15.81 7.59
N MET A 325 5.52 -14.57 8.09
CA MET A 325 4.26 -13.85 7.94
C MET A 325 3.86 -13.67 6.48
N THR A 326 4.80 -13.17 5.66
CA THR A 326 4.61 -12.96 4.22
C THR A 326 4.32 -14.27 3.49
N ILE A 327 5.10 -15.32 3.77
CA ILE A 327 4.91 -16.64 3.13
C ILE A 327 3.53 -17.21 3.47
N THR A 328 3.12 -17.18 4.75
CA THR A 328 1.81 -17.69 5.17
C THR A 328 0.67 -16.91 4.52
N ALA A 329 0.72 -15.57 4.59
CA ALA A 329 -0.31 -14.72 3.99
C ALA A 329 -0.40 -14.93 2.48
N LEU A 330 0.73 -14.91 1.77
CA LEU A 330 0.77 -15.11 0.32
C LEU A 330 0.30 -16.51 -0.08
N SER A 331 0.67 -17.54 0.67
CA SER A 331 0.18 -18.91 0.46
C SER A 331 -1.35 -19.00 0.61
N SER A 332 -1.94 -18.31 1.59
CA SER A 332 -3.40 -18.24 1.76
C SER A 332 -4.07 -17.49 0.61
N VAL A 333 -3.53 -16.33 0.21
CA VAL A 333 -4.01 -15.55 -0.94
C VAL A 333 -3.99 -16.37 -2.22
N LEU A 334 -2.88 -17.03 -2.55
CA LEU A 334 -2.76 -17.84 -3.76
C LEU A 334 -3.71 -19.04 -3.77
N ARG A 335 -4.06 -19.61 -2.61
CA ARG A 335 -5.11 -20.64 -2.53
C ARG A 335 -6.50 -20.07 -2.87
N SER A 336 -6.78 -18.81 -2.54
CA SER A 336 -8.03 -18.16 -2.94
C SER A 336 -8.15 -18.03 -4.46
N TYR A 337 -7.04 -17.94 -5.20
CA TYR A 337 -7.05 -17.90 -6.67
C TYR A 337 -7.46 -19.22 -7.34
N LEU A 338 -7.58 -20.32 -6.61
CA LEU A 338 -7.99 -21.62 -7.16
C LEU A 338 -9.46 -21.63 -7.60
N LYS A 339 -10.31 -20.76 -7.04
CA LYS A 339 -11.73 -20.62 -7.40
C LYS A 339 -12.14 -19.15 -7.36
N ASP A 340 -12.80 -18.65 -8.42
CA ASP A 340 -13.22 -17.24 -8.51
C ASP A 340 -14.14 -16.83 -7.35
N GLU A 341 -15.08 -17.70 -6.98
CA GLU A 341 -15.97 -17.46 -5.82
C GLU A 341 -15.17 -17.26 -4.52
N THR A 342 -14.18 -18.13 -4.27
CA THR A 342 -13.30 -18.00 -3.09
C THR A 342 -12.48 -16.72 -3.15
N LEU A 343 -11.97 -16.34 -4.32
CA LEU A 343 -11.22 -15.10 -4.54
C LEU A 343 -12.05 -13.88 -4.15
N PHE A 344 -13.26 -13.76 -4.69
CA PHE A 344 -14.16 -12.63 -4.47
C PHE A 344 -14.64 -12.54 -3.01
N ASN A 345 -14.85 -13.67 -2.35
CA ASN A 345 -15.26 -13.68 -0.95
C ASN A 345 -14.10 -13.40 0.01
N THR A 346 -12.90 -13.91 -0.29
CA THR A 346 -11.77 -13.86 0.64
C THR A 346 -11.02 -12.54 0.56
N ILE A 347 -10.70 -12.08 -0.66
CA ILE A 347 -9.82 -10.93 -0.88
C ILE A 347 -10.66 -9.65 -0.94
N PRO A 348 -10.50 -8.70 0.01
CA PRO A 348 -11.37 -7.53 0.07
C PRO A 348 -11.33 -6.64 -1.19
N GLY A 349 -10.17 -6.44 -1.80
CA GLY A 349 -10.05 -5.65 -3.03
C GLY A 349 -10.90 -6.22 -4.17
N PHE A 350 -10.83 -7.53 -4.39
CA PHE A 350 -11.68 -8.20 -5.39
C PHE A 350 -13.17 -8.17 -5.02
N ARG A 351 -13.50 -8.28 -3.73
CA ARG A 351 -14.89 -8.13 -3.26
C ARG A 351 -15.46 -6.75 -3.58
N MET A 352 -14.68 -5.70 -3.33
CA MET A 352 -15.04 -4.32 -3.66
C MET A 352 -15.25 -4.17 -5.16
N LEU A 353 -14.33 -4.68 -5.98
CA LEU A 353 -14.44 -4.58 -7.45
C LEU A 353 -15.56 -5.43 -8.07
N ASN A 354 -16.04 -6.46 -7.36
CA ASN A 354 -17.11 -7.35 -7.82
C ASN A 354 -18.50 -6.97 -7.29
N GLN A 355 -18.63 -5.87 -6.54
CA GLN A 355 -19.92 -5.45 -6.00
C GLN A 355 -20.81 -4.83 -7.09
N SER A 356 -22.12 -5.03 -6.98
CA SER A 356 -23.08 -4.42 -7.92
C SER A 356 -23.41 -2.98 -7.52
N ASP A 357 -23.76 -2.17 -8.51
CA ASP A 357 -24.23 -0.78 -8.32
C ASP A 357 -25.34 -0.69 -7.25
N ARG A 358 -26.32 -1.61 -7.30
CA ARG A 358 -27.39 -1.71 -6.29
C ARG A 358 -26.86 -1.84 -4.86
N ILE A 359 -25.79 -2.61 -4.64
CA ILE A 359 -25.21 -2.77 -3.30
C ILE A 359 -24.57 -1.46 -2.82
N VAL A 360 -23.85 -0.76 -3.71
CA VAL A 360 -23.22 0.54 -3.40
C VAL A 360 -24.29 1.59 -3.09
N LYS A 361 -25.34 1.66 -3.91
CA LYS A 361 -26.46 2.59 -3.72
C LYS A 361 -27.19 2.34 -2.40
N ASN A 362 -27.56 1.10 -2.10
CA ASN A 362 -28.21 0.74 -0.83
C ASN A 362 -27.34 1.12 0.38
N ARG A 363 -26.01 1.06 0.25
CA ARG A 363 -25.07 1.46 1.29
C ARG A 363 -25.08 2.98 1.51
N ALA A 364 -25.14 3.76 0.45
CA ALA A 364 -25.31 5.21 0.52
C ALA A 364 -26.65 5.60 1.17
N GLU A 365 -27.75 4.97 0.74
CA GLU A 365 -29.08 5.20 1.33
C GLU A 365 -29.10 4.90 2.84
N LYS A 366 -28.47 3.78 3.25
CA LYS A 366 -28.33 3.45 4.67
C LYS A 366 -27.53 4.51 5.44
N PHE A 367 -26.43 4.99 4.88
CA PHE A 367 -25.61 6.02 5.53
C PHE A 367 -26.39 7.33 5.67
N ALA A 368 -27.03 7.80 4.59
CA ALA A 368 -27.88 8.99 4.60
C ALA A 368 -28.99 8.90 5.67
N ASN A 369 -29.67 7.76 5.77
CA ASN A 369 -30.74 7.55 6.74
C ASN A 369 -30.26 7.67 8.19
N LEU A 370 -29.08 7.10 8.52
CA LEU A 370 -28.53 7.20 9.88
C LEU A 370 -28.23 8.66 10.29
N LEU A 371 -27.76 9.48 9.36
CA LEU A 371 -27.52 10.90 9.60
C LEU A 371 -28.84 11.68 9.72
N ASN A 372 -29.82 11.38 8.87
CA ASN A 372 -31.15 11.99 8.91
C ASN A 372 -31.89 11.72 10.23
N GLU A 373 -31.75 10.52 10.78
CA GLU A 373 -32.30 10.16 12.10
C GLU A 373 -31.75 11.05 13.24
N SER A 374 -30.57 11.65 13.05
CA SER A 374 -29.94 12.59 13.98
C SER A 374 -30.04 14.06 13.53
N SER A 375 -30.96 14.35 12.59
CA SER A 375 -31.19 15.69 12.03
C SER A 375 -29.99 16.32 11.29
N ILE A 376 -28.96 15.55 10.95
CA ILE A 376 -27.82 16.04 10.16
C ILE A 376 -28.18 16.01 8.69
N LYS A 377 -28.27 17.19 8.08
CA LYS A 377 -28.58 17.32 6.66
C LYS A 377 -27.48 16.75 5.78
N ASN A 378 -27.88 15.98 4.78
CA ASN A 378 -26.97 15.35 3.85
C ASN A 378 -27.68 15.08 2.52
N THR A 379 -26.88 14.90 1.46
CA THR A 379 -27.36 14.51 0.13
C THR A 379 -26.51 13.37 -0.41
N ILE A 380 -27.16 12.41 -1.07
CA ILE A 380 -26.46 11.37 -1.83
C ILE A 380 -26.12 11.94 -3.21
N ILE A 381 -24.84 12.00 -3.53
CA ILE A 381 -24.35 12.49 -4.83
C ILE A 381 -23.68 11.35 -5.63
N PRO A 382 -23.73 11.39 -6.97
CA PRO A 382 -22.86 10.54 -7.79
C PRO A 382 -21.39 10.80 -7.46
N SER A 383 -20.59 9.73 -7.40
CA SER A 383 -19.15 9.80 -7.14
C SER A 383 -18.40 8.85 -8.08
N THR A 384 -17.08 8.94 -8.10
CA THR A 384 -16.21 8.04 -8.86
C THR A 384 -15.19 7.43 -7.92
N ALA A 385 -15.30 6.12 -7.73
CA ALA A 385 -14.31 5.32 -7.05
C ALA A 385 -13.17 4.96 -8.01
N HIS A 386 -11.99 4.74 -7.44
CA HIS A 386 -10.80 4.39 -8.20
C HIS A 386 -10.12 3.16 -7.60
N THR A 387 -9.41 2.39 -8.43
CA THR A 387 -8.61 1.30 -7.90
C THR A 387 -7.43 1.79 -7.06
N GLY A 388 -6.95 3.01 -7.29
CA GLY A 388 -5.80 3.60 -6.60
C GLY A 388 -4.51 3.57 -7.41
N GLY A 389 -3.55 4.39 -6.96
CA GLY A 389 -2.25 4.51 -7.63
C GLY A 389 -1.45 3.20 -7.57
N GLY A 390 -0.94 2.76 -8.72
CA GLY A 390 -0.02 1.61 -8.82
C GLY A 390 -0.61 0.37 -9.48
N SER A 391 -1.86 0.39 -9.93
CA SER A 391 -2.40 -0.64 -10.84
C SER A 391 -3.11 -0.05 -12.06
N LEU A 392 -4.33 0.49 -11.89
CA LEU A 392 -5.21 0.89 -12.98
C LEU A 392 -5.54 2.39 -12.84
N PRO A 393 -4.70 3.30 -13.36
CA PRO A 393 -4.87 4.74 -13.18
C PRO A 393 -6.07 5.30 -13.96
N ASP A 394 -6.48 4.65 -15.05
CA ASP A 394 -7.58 5.11 -15.91
C ASP A 394 -8.94 4.48 -15.60
N LEU A 395 -9.01 3.58 -14.61
CA LEU A 395 -10.25 2.89 -14.30
C LEU A 395 -11.11 3.73 -13.35
N ASP A 396 -12.10 4.40 -13.94
CA ASP A 396 -13.20 5.05 -13.23
C ASP A 396 -14.30 4.05 -12.92
N ILE A 397 -14.71 4.00 -11.65
CA ILE A 397 -15.76 3.10 -11.18
C ILE A 397 -16.91 3.95 -10.64
N PRO A 398 -18.12 3.87 -11.22
CA PRO A 398 -19.28 4.58 -10.69
C PRO A 398 -19.53 4.23 -9.22
N SER A 399 -19.76 5.27 -8.42
CA SER A 399 -20.01 5.17 -6.98
C SER A 399 -21.03 6.23 -6.51
N TYR A 400 -21.29 6.24 -5.22
CA TYR A 400 -22.11 7.22 -4.52
C TYR A 400 -21.36 7.73 -3.30
N ALA A 401 -21.51 9.02 -3.00
CA ALA A 401 -20.96 9.63 -1.82
C ALA A 401 -22.05 10.35 -1.02
N ILE A 402 -21.82 10.47 0.28
CA ILE A 402 -22.62 11.32 1.17
C ILE A 402 -21.95 12.66 1.28
N GLN A 403 -22.61 13.71 0.84
CA GLN A 403 -22.21 15.09 1.05
C GLN A 403 -22.98 15.66 2.24
N LEU A 404 -22.26 16.27 3.18
CA LEU A 404 -22.88 16.92 4.34
C LEU A 404 -23.21 18.38 4.02
N ASP A 405 -24.39 18.82 4.46
CA ASP A 405 -24.77 20.24 4.49
C ASP A 405 -24.60 20.74 5.93
N LEU A 406 -23.51 21.47 6.18
CA LEU A 406 -23.14 21.99 7.49
C LEU A 406 -23.41 23.50 7.63
N GLU A 407 -24.16 24.13 6.71
CA GLU A 407 -24.38 25.59 6.75
C GLU A 407 -25.08 26.07 8.04
N LYS A 408 -25.86 25.18 8.67
CA LYS A 408 -26.59 25.45 9.91
C LYS A 408 -25.91 24.91 11.16
N GLU A 409 -24.77 24.26 11.00
CA GLU A 409 -24.00 23.69 12.11
C GLU A 409 -22.90 24.66 12.54
N GLU A 410 -22.47 24.58 13.80
CA GLU A 410 -21.37 25.43 14.31
C GLU A 410 -19.99 24.99 13.79
N ILE A 411 -19.90 23.79 13.22
CA ILE A 411 -18.65 23.17 12.76
C ILE A 411 -18.47 23.29 11.24
N THR A 412 -17.27 23.69 10.82
CA THR A 412 -16.94 23.75 9.39
C THR A 412 -16.53 22.38 8.84
N PRO A 413 -16.66 22.14 7.52
CA PRO A 413 -16.19 20.91 6.88
C PRO A 413 -14.72 20.57 7.16
N GLU A 414 -13.84 21.58 7.22
CA GLU A 414 -12.42 21.41 7.54
C GLU A 414 -12.21 20.96 9.00
N VAL A 415 -12.91 21.57 9.95
CA VAL A 415 -12.82 21.19 11.37
C VAL A 415 -13.37 19.78 11.57
N LEU A 416 -14.47 19.41 10.92
CA LEU A 416 -15.02 18.06 10.97
C LEU A 416 -14.03 17.04 10.38
N TYR A 417 -13.44 17.34 9.22
CA TYR A 417 -12.44 16.49 8.58
C TYR A 417 -11.28 16.19 9.53
N HIS A 418 -10.66 17.23 10.11
CA HIS A 418 -9.54 17.05 11.03
C HIS A 418 -9.95 16.34 12.33
N SER A 419 -11.15 16.62 12.86
CA SER A 419 -11.66 15.96 14.05
C SER A 419 -11.86 14.47 13.84
N LEU A 420 -12.39 14.05 12.68
CA LEU A 420 -12.54 12.65 12.30
C LEU A 420 -11.20 11.91 12.14
N LEU A 421 -10.09 12.61 11.91
CA LEU A 421 -8.75 12.02 11.87
C LEU A 421 -8.15 11.82 13.27
N MET A 422 -8.65 12.53 14.28
CA MET A 422 -8.10 12.53 15.64
C MET A 422 -8.77 11.53 16.59
N ILE A 423 -9.91 10.96 16.22
CA ILE A 423 -10.60 9.93 17.00
C ILE A 423 -9.81 8.60 17.05
N ASP A 424 -10.20 7.69 17.95
CA ASP A 424 -9.48 6.42 18.16
C ASP A 424 -9.48 5.49 16.95
N LYS A 425 -10.59 5.43 16.20
CA LYS A 425 -10.70 4.76 14.89
C LYS A 425 -10.99 5.82 13.82
N PRO A 426 -9.95 6.46 13.24
CA PRO A 426 -10.10 7.56 12.31
C PRO A 426 -10.99 7.25 11.11
N VAL A 427 -11.69 8.26 10.60
CA VAL A 427 -12.46 8.20 9.36
C VAL A 427 -11.85 9.17 8.36
N LEU A 428 -11.43 8.66 7.21
CA LEU A 428 -10.90 9.47 6.11
C LEU A 428 -11.96 9.62 5.02
N GLY A 429 -12.61 10.79 4.98
CA GLY A 429 -13.42 11.25 3.84
C GLY A 429 -12.60 12.05 2.83
N ILE A 430 -13.28 12.80 1.97
CA ILE A 430 -12.68 13.69 0.97
C ILE A 430 -13.10 15.12 1.32
N LEU A 431 -12.11 16.00 1.54
CA LEU A 431 -12.32 17.44 1.70
C LEU A 431 -11.89 18.12 0.39
N LYS A 432 -12.81 18.80 -0.29
CA LYS A 432 -12.54 19.48 -1.57
C LYS A 432 -13.40 20.73 -1.70
N GLU A 433 -12.78 21.86 -2.07
CA GLU A 433 -13.49 23.12 -2.37
C GLU A 433 -14.42 23.60 -1.23
N GLY A 434 -14.05 23.32 0.02
CA GLY A 434 -14.84 23.69 1.20
C GLY A 434 -15.98 22.72 1.52
N GLU A 435 -16.14 21.63 0.76
CA GLU A 435 -17.13 20.58 1.01
C GLU A 435 -16.46 19.30 1.53
N ILE A 436 -17.19 18.54 2.34
CA ILE A 436 -16.77 17.22 2.81
C ILE A 436 -17.72 16.14 2.32
N ILE A 437 -17.15 15.11 1.69
CA ILE A 437 -17.89 13.97 1.15
C ILE A 437 -17.30 12.64 1.62
N PHE A 438 -18.14 11.61 1.70
CA PHE A 438 -17.76 10.26 2.11
C PHE A 438 -18.23 9.25 1.06
N ASP A 439 -17.30 8.76 0.24
CA ASP A 439 -17.59 7.75 -0.78
C ASP A 439 -17.78 6.38 -0.11
N VAL A 440 -18.87 5.69 -0.46
CA VAL A 440 -19.25 4.44 0.20
C VAL A 440 -18.67 3.18 -0.46
N TYR A 441 -17.94 3.30 -1.56
CA TYR A 441 -17.45 2.15 -2.35
C TYR A 441 -16.56 1.21 -1.54
N THR A 442 -15.70 1.79 -0.70
CA THR A 442 -14.71 1.10 0.14
C THR A 442 -15.20 0.81 1.55
N LEU A 443 -16.44 1.19 1.89
CA LEU A 443 -17.05 0.96 3.19
C LEU A 443 -17.82 -0.36 3.21
N ASP A 444 -17.78 -1.06 4.35
CA ASP A 444 -18.77 -2.09 4.68
C ASP A 444 -19.90 -1.52 5.56
N ASN A 445 -20.89 -2.35 5.89
CA ASN A 445 -22.03 -1.92 6.71
C ASN A 445 -21.65 -1.49 8.14
N ASN A 446 -20.57 -2.03 8.71
CA ASN A 446 -20.09 -1.64 10.03
C ASN A 446 -19.29 -0.34 9.94
N ASP A 447 -18.53 -0.15 8.87
CA ASP A 447 -17.83 1.09 8.62
C ASP A 447 -18.80 2.25 8.35
N VAL A 448 -19.89 2.03 7.60
CA VAL A 448 -20.98 3.03 7.46
C VAL A 448 -21.54 3.45 8.82
N LYS A 449 -21.86 2.48 9.67
CA LYS A 449 -22.38 2.75 11.01
C LYS A 449 -21.38 3.58 11.83
N HIS A 450 -20.12 3.17 11.84
CA HIS A 450 -19.03 3.86 12.53
C HIS A 450 -18.84 5.29 12.01
N CYS A 451 -18.88 5.51 10.69
CA CYS A 451 -18.79 6.84 10.08
C CYS A 451 -19.94 7.73 10.56
N ALA A 452 -21.18 7.25 10.46
CA ALA A 452 -22.35 8.01 10.88
C ALA A 452 -22.28 8.39 12.37
N GLU A 453 -22.02 7.41 13.25
CA GLU A 453 -21.89 7.64 14.70
C GLU A 453 -20.78 8.64 15.04
N SER A 454 -19.64 8.57 14.33
CA SER A 454 -18.52 9.49 14.55
C SER A 454 -18.84 10.91 14.08
N ILE A 455 -19.52 11.05 12.94
CA ILE A 455 -19.97 12.36 12.42
C ILE A 455 -20.98 12.96 13.39
N ILE A 456 -22.00 12.18 13.79
CA ILE A 456 -23.04 12.64 14.71
C ILE A 456 -22.41 13.18 15.98
N LYS A 457 -21.57 12.38 16.62
CA LYS A 457 -20.88 12.76 17.86
C LYS A 457 -20.11 14.08 17.75
N ILE A 458 -19.34 14.26 16.67
CA ILE A 458 -18.52 15.46 16.49
C ILE A 458 -19.37 16.69 16.16
N VAL A 459 -20.41 16.53 15.33
CA VAL A 459 -21.30 17.64 14.95
C VAL A 459 -22.16 18.09 16.13
N THR A 460 -22.68 17.15 16.94
CA THR A 460 -23.52 17.49 18.11
C THR A 460 -22.71 17.87 19.35
N GLN A 461 -21.38 17.74 19.31
CA GLN A 461 -20.46 17.97 20.45
C GLN A 461 -20.73 17.08 21.68
N ASP A 462 -21.23 15.85 21.47
CA ASP A 462 -21.49 14.85 22.53
C ASP A 462 -20.28 13.93 22.84
#